data_AF-A0A955Y7U4-F1
#
_entry.id   AF-A0A955Y7U4-F1
#
_cell.length_a   1.000
_cell.length_b   1.000
_cell.length_c   1.000
_cell.angle_alpha   90.00
_cell.angle_beta   90.00
_cell.angle_gamma   90.00
#
_symmetry.space_group_name_H-M   'P 1'
#
loop_
_entity.id
_entity.type
_entity.pdbx_description
1 polymer ?
#
loop_
_entity_poly.entity_id
_entity_poly.type
_entity_poly.pdbx_seq_one_letter_code
_entity_poly.pdbx_strand_id
1 'polypeptide(L)'
;MRSDLLALDDDALATLANRGLVKRARKEVDRGDGPSLTADGETVVATFADGTVTTLPPGVALQHAPCSCGASAVCRHRVATVMAARAAGGPETSVQVGLPPLDIDDDALLARLGRRLLTKAERLRDAGVTATVRTTSPPEVLLPTCTVRFLVPWELAHARCDCRDGVDCAHTALAVWALRAADLGLAESVVSLGTAGASDADLLARLEALEADVLAHGWTGAVDALVGRVEALEAEAGHAGLVWLADLLATLREAVGRYTAGHRAADAHSVGALVGELGLRARTPPGPALPRAWLHGEGRMERTSLDHTVLRGIGARVRPDGDTTVLQVFLRDGDARDALVLMRRHDGAPDGEALARRRLLGSTVATVCTGNITTRAASRLPNRAVEVGGQTSRQTAVLPDGGASLERAARPLAEVREELAGRVPSALGPRIRASRVVLTAFTEVR
;
A
#
# COMPACT_ATOMS: atom_id res chain seq x y z
N MET A 1 -7.17 27.61 20.39
CA MET A 1 -6.09 27.06 19.53
C MET A 1 -6.74 26.16 18.49
N ARG A 2 -6.22 26.11 17.27
CA ARG A 2 -6.80 25.32 16.15
C ARG A 2 -6.78 23.81 16.40
N SER A 3 -7.93 23.15 16.30
CA SER A 3 -8.11 21.72 16.66
C SER A 3 -7.35 20.77 15.73
N ASP A 4 -7.20 21.09 14.45
CA ASP A 4 -6.46 20.27 13.49
C ASP A 4 -4.96 20.20 13.85
N LEU A 5 -4.36 21.32 14.26
CA LEU A 5 -2.99 21.35 14.73
C LEU A 5 -2.80 20.58 16.04
N LEU A 6 -3.83 20.54 16.90
CA LEU A 6 -3.80 19.78 18.14
C LEU A 6 -3.81 18.26 17.89
N ALA A 7 -4.53 17.82 16.86
CA ALA A 7 -4.65 16.42 16.45
C ALA A 7 -3.39 15.86 15.76
N LEU A 8 -2.49 16.71 15.26
CA LEU A 8 -1.23 16.28 14.64
C LEU A 8 -0.20 15.81 15.70
N ASP A 9 -0.28 14.54 16.07
CA ASP A 9 0.70 13.90 16.94
C ASP A 9 2.10 13.76 16.30
N ASP A 10 3.05 13.18 17.04
CA ASP A 10 4.45 13.10 16.62
C ASP A 10 4.64 12.14 15.44
N ASP A 11 3.78 11.12 15.33
CA ASP A 11 3.82 10.14 14.23
C ASP A 11 3.16 10.71 12.97
N ALA A 12 2.09 11.50 13.11
CA ALA A 12 1.51 12.31 12.06
C ALA A 12 2.52 13.34 11.52
N LEU A 13 3.22 14.06 12.40
CA LEU A 13 4.29 14.98 12.01
C LEU A 13 5.47 14.25 11.35
N ALA A 14 5.80 13.03 11.81
CA ALA A 14 6.83 12.22 11.18
C ALA A 14 6.42 11.75 9.76
N THR A 15 5.12 11.49 9.55
CA THR A 15 4.53 11.16 8.25
C THR A 15 4.53 12.36 7.31
N LEU A 16 4.24 13.57 7.81
CA LEU A 16 4.23 14.80 7.02
C LEU A 16 5.63 15.31 6.65
N ALA A 17 6.63 15.01 7.48
CA ALA A 17 8.00 15.50 7.34
C ALA A 17 8.99 14.34 7.29
N ASN A 18 9.76 14.15 8.36
CA ASN A 18 10.52 12.95 8.66
C ASN A 18 10.84 12.91 10.15
N ARG A 19 11.10 11.72 10.69
CA ARG A 19 11.35 11.56 12.12
C ARG A 19 12.57 12.33 12.64
N GLY A 20 13.55 12.61 11.79
CA GLY A 20 14.72 13.42 12.14
C GLY A 20 14.37 14.89 12.40
N LEU A 21 13.51 15.49 11.58
CA LEU A 21 13.00 16.85 11.77
C LEU A 21 12.15 16.94 13.04
N VAL A 22 11.25 15.97 13.26
CA VAL A 22 10.42 15.88 14.46
C VAL A 22 11.27 15.86 15.72
N LYS A 23 12.27 14.99 15.78
CA LYS A 23 13.19 14.91 16.94
C LYS A 23 13.94 16.22 17.18
N ARG A 24 14.40 16.90 16.12
CA ARG A 24 15.11 18.18 16.25
C ARG A 24 14.18 19.29 16.74
N ALA A 25 13.00 19.42 16.16
CA ALA A 25 11.98 20.39 16.56
C ALA A 25 11.52 20.17 18.00
N ARG A 26 11.26 18.91 18.39
CA ARG A 26 10.91 18.54 19.76
C ARG A 26 11.97 19.00 20.75
N LYS A 27 13.25 18.68 20.47
CA LYS A 27 14.37 19.10 21.33
C LYS A 27 14.47 20.63 21.48
N GLU A 28 14.16 21.38 20.43
CA GLU A 28 14.17 22.85 20.44
C GLU A 28 13.04 23.40 21.31
N VAL A 29 11.82 22.90 21.13
CA VAL A 29 10.65 23.29 21.94
C VAL A 29 10.82 22.91 23.41
N ASP A 30 11.29 21.69 23.71
CA ASP A 30 11.46 21.21 25.08
C ASP A 30 12.56 21.97 25.85
N ARG A 31 13.52 22.58 25.14
CA ARG A 31 14.58 23.43 25.74
C ARG A 31 14.13 24.86 25.99
N GLY A 32 12.91 25.24 25.58
CA GLY A 32 12.44 26.62 25.61
C GLY A 32 13.00 27.50 24.49
N ASP A 33 13.73 26.91 23.53
CA ASP A 33 14.27 27.60 22.34
C ASP A 33 13.23 27.65 21.20
N GLY A 34 11.97 27.25 21.47
CA GLY A 34 10.88 27.22 20.51
C GLY A 34 10.40 28.61 20.06
N PRO A 35 9.55 28.68 19.01
CA PRO A 35 9.06 29.96 18.51
C PRO A 35 8.08 30.62 19.47
N SER A 36 8.04 31.95 19.42
CA SER A 36 6.94 32.73 19.98
C SER A 36 5.72 32.65 19.06
N LEU A 37 4.55 32.35 19.63
CA LEU A 37 3.31 32.17 18.88
C LEU A 37 2.41 33.40 19.01
N THR A 38 1.86 33.82 17.88
CA THR A 38 0.78 34.79 17.78
C THR A 38 -0.35 34.21 16.93
N ALA A 39 -1.59 34.49 17.29
CA ALA A 39 -2.76 34.10 16.52
C ALA A 39 -3.32 35.33 15.80
N ASP A 40 -3.42 35.25 14.48
CA ASP A 40 -4.11 36.22 13.64
C ASP A 40 -5.39 35.55 13.10
N GLY A 41 -6.48 35.70 13.84
CA GLY A 41 -7.70 34.90 13.62
C GLY A 41 -7.41 33.40 13.78
N GLU A 42 -7.65 32.62 12.73
CA GLU A 42 -7.31 31.18 12.67
C GLU A 42 -5.88 30.91 12.17
N THR A 43 -5.15 31.94 11.75
CA THR A 43 -3.77 31.76 11.29
C THR A 43 -2.82 31.76 12.48
N VAL A 44 -2.00 30.71 12.59
CA VAL A 44 -0.93 30.65 13.60
C VAL A 44 0.36 31.18 13.00
N VAL A 45 0.90 32.23 13.60
CA VAL A 45 2.19 32.83 13.21
C VAL A 45 3.22 32.58 14.29
N ALA A 46 4.34 31.98 13.90
CA ALA A 46 5.47 31.65 14.74
C ALA A 46 6.69 32.47 14.35
N THR A 47 7.29 33.16 15.32
CA THR A 47 8.54 33.89 15.15
C THR A 47 9.64 33.22 15.97
N PHE A 48 10.69 32.78 15.28
CA PHE A 48 11.86 32.12 15.84
C PHE A 48 12.93 33.14 16.24
N ALA A 49 13.81 32.78 17.16
CA ALA A 49 14.91 33.64 17.62
C ALA A 49 15.91 34.01 16.50
N ASP A 50 16.01 33.16 15.47
CA ASP A 50 16.84 33.43 14.28
C ASP A 50 16.18 34.37 13.26
N GLY A 51 15.01 34.93 13.58
CA GLY A 51 14.23 35.80 12.70
C GLY A 51 13.39 35.05 11.67
N THR A 52 13.42 33.71 11.66
CA THR A 52 12.53 32.93 10.79
C THR A 52 11.08 33.13 11.22
N VAL A 53 10.19 33.32 10.25
CA VAL A 53 8.75 33.43 10.47
C VAL A 53 8.07 32.29 9.74
N THR A 54 7.24 31.55 10.46
CA THR A 54 6.39 30.49 9.91
C THR A 54 4.93 30.87 10.10
N THR A 55 4.14 30.73 9.04
CA THR A 55 2.71 31.01 9.04
C THR A 55 1.97 29.73 8.70
N LEU A 56 1.00 29.34 9.53
CA LEU A 56 0.12 28.20 9.31
C LEU A 56 -1.33 28.70 9.13
N PRO A 57 -1.78 28.97 7.89
CA PRO A 57 -3.18 29.28 7.60
C PRO A 57 -4.10 28.04 7.75
N PRO A 58 -5.41 28.22 7.96
CA PRO A 58 -6.37 27.11 7.92
C PRO A 58 -6.47 26.50 6.52
N GLY A 59 -6.77 25.19 6.43
CA GLY A 59 -6.96 24.46 5.17
C GLY A 59 -5.71 24.30 4.28
N VAL A 60 -4.55 24.82 4.70
CA VAL A 60 -3.29 24.72 3.94
C VAL A 60 -2.46 23.55 4.47
N ALA A 61 -2.14 22.61 3.58
CA ALA A 61 -1.28 21.48 3.92
C ALA A 61 0.08 21.97 4.46
N LEU A 62 0.63 21.29 5.46
CA LEU A 62 1.88 21.70 6.14
C LEU A 62 3.06 21.91 5.16
N GLN A 63 3.10 21.18 4.05
CA GLN A 63 4.13 21.33 3.02
C GLN A 63 4.05 22.65 2.23
N HIS A 64 2.86 23.27 2.16
CA HIS A 64 2.61 24.51 1.44
C HIS A 64 2.52 25.72 2.37
N ALA A 65 2.53 25.50 3.69
CA ALA A 65 2.47 26.58 4.68
C ALA A 65 3.67 27.55 4.54
N PRO A 66 3.47 28.88 4.46
CA PRO A 66 4.56 29.83 4.30
C PRO A 66 5.61 29.74 5.41
N CYS A 67 6.89 29.77 5.04
CA CYS A 67 8.00 29.83 5.99
C CYS A 67 9.16 30.61 5.36
N SER A 68 9.70 31.61 6.06
CA SER A 68 10.74 32.48 5.52
C SER A 68 12.11 31.80 5.37
N CYS A 69 12.29 30.58 5.88
CA CYS A 69 13.53 29.82 5.71
C CYS A 69 13.78 29.28 4.28
N GLY A 70 12.86 29.52 3.34
CA GLY A 70 13.01 29.18 1.92
C GLY A 70 12.92 27.68 1.58
N ALA A 71 12.54 26.83 2.54
CA ALA A 71 12.36 25.41 2.30
C ALA A 71 11.12 25.13 1.43
N SER A 72 11.31 24.37 0.34
CA SER A 72 10.23 23.93 -0.54
C SER A 72 9.42 22.75 0.02
N ALA A 73 10.01 21.97 0.91
CA ALA A 73 9.36 20.87 1.64
C ALA A 73 9.13 21.26 3.11
N VAL A 74 8.50 20.36 3.88
CA VAL A 74 8.32 20.57 5.33
C VAL A 74 9.68 20.73 6.02
N CYS A 75 9.84 21.85 6.74
CA CYS A 75 11.06 22.20 7.45
C CYS A 75 10.89 22.06 8.97
N ARG A 76 12.00 22.19 9.71
CA ARG A 76 11.97 22.13 11.18
C ARG A 76 11.07 23.21 11.78
N HIS A 77 11.00 24.40 11.18
CA HIS A 77 10.25 25.54 11.70
C HIS A 77 8.74 25.30 11.64
N ARG A 78 8.25 24.74 10.52
CA ARG A 78 6.85 24.30 10.39
C ARG A 78 6.47 23.25 11.43
N VAL A 79 7.34 22.25 11.63
CA VAL A 79 7.11 21.21 12.65
C VAL A 79 7.13 21.77 14.07
N ALA A 80 8.13 22.59 14.40
CA ALA A 80 8.26 23.23 15.71
C ALA A 80 7.08 24.16 16.01
N THR A 81 6.56 24.85 15.00
CA THR A 81 5.36 25.69 15.13
C THR A 81 4.14 24.86 15.54
N VAL A 82 3.90 23.71 14.90
CA VAL A 82 2.80 22.81 15.29
C VAL A 82 3.00 22.28 16.71
N MET A 83 4.22 21.85 17.06
CA MET A 83 4.54 21.36 18.40
C MET A 83 4.34 22.43 19.48
N ALA A 84 4.77 23.66 19.23
CA ALA A 84 4.56 24.78 20.13
C ALA A 84 3.06 25.13 20.26
N ALA A 85 2.31 25.10 19.15
CA ALA A 85 0.87 25.34 19.18
C ALA A 85 0.14 24.27 19.99
N ARG A 86 0.57 23.01 19.90
CA ARG A 86 0.11 21.90 20.74
C ARG A 86 0.39 22.13 22.21
N ALA A 87 1.62 22.50 22.55
CA ALA A 87 2.01 22.78 23.93
C ALA A 87 1.20 23.95 24.54
N ALA A 88 0.97 25.02 23.77
CA ALA A 88 0.17 26.16 24.18
C ALA A 88 -1.35 25.85 24.29
N GLY A 89 -1.83 24.80 23.61
CA GLY A 89 -3.20 24.30 23.77
C GLY A 89 -3.45 23.53 25.07
N GLY A 90 -2.41 23.18 25.84
CA GLY A 90 -2.49 22.43 27.08
C GLY A 90 -2.69 20.91 26.89
N PRO A 91 -2.22 20.07 27.84
CA PRO A 91 -2.34 18.61 27.75
C PRO A 91 -3.78 18.08 27.88
N GLU A 92 -4.69 18.86 28.48
CA GLU A 92 -6.12 18.51 28.62
C GLU A 92 -6.92 18.72 27.33
N THR A 93 -6.43 19.51 26.38
CA THR A 93 -7.05 19.73 25.06
C THR A 93 -6.59 18.66 24.05
N SER A 94 -6.40 17.42 24.50
CA SER A 94 -6.22 16.29 23.61
C SER A 94 -7.52 16.08 22.85
N VAL A 95 -7.57 16.49 21.58
CA VAL A 95 -8.70 16.13 20.73
C VAL A 95 -8.66 14.62 20.60
N GLN A 96 -9.61 13.92 21.24
CA GLN A 96 -9.79 12.50 20.98
C GLN A 96 -10.13 12.40 19.50
N VAL A 97 -9.20 11.82 18.73
CA VAL A 97 -9.44 11.42 17.34
C VAL A 97 -10.33 10.18 17.39
N GLY A 98 -11.57 10.33 17.86
CA GLY A 98 -12.62 9.39 17.50
C GLY A 98 -12.86 9.56 16.01
N LEU A 99 -13.01 8.46 15.25
CA LEU A 99 -13.43 8.55 13.84
C LEU A 99 -14.72 9.37 13.81
N PRO A 100 -14.71 10.66 13.41
CA PRO A 100 -15.95 11.32 13.08
C PRO A 100 -16.41 10.74 11.74
N PRO A 101 -17.70 10.79 11.41
CA PRO A 101 -18.06 10.75 10.00
C PRO A 101 -17.21 11.81 9.29
N LEU A 102 -16.52 11.42 8.22
CA LEU A 102 -15.89 12.41 7.35
C LEU A 102 -17.03 13.25 6.76
N ASP A 103 -17.39 14.35 7.41
CA ASP A 103 -18.34 15.37 6.92
C ASP A 103 -17.72 16.20 5.76
N ILE A 104 -16.78 15.60 5.04
CA ILE A 104 -16.24 16.11 3.81
C ILE A 104 -17.21 15.62 2.74
N ASP A 105 -17.94 16.53 2.11
CA ASP A 105 -18.84 16.26 0.98
C ASP A 105 -18.13 16.41 -0.38
N ASP A 106 -18.86 16.24 -1.47
CA ASP A 106 -18.28 16.36 -2.82
C ASP A 106 -17.97 17.82 -3.20
N ASP A 107 -18.64 18.79 -2.57
CA ASP A 107 -18.36 20.22 -2.76
C ASP A 107 -17.02 20.60 -2.09
N ALA A 108 -16.74 20.08 -0.90
CA ALA A 108 -15.44 20.21 -0.21
C ALA A 108 -14.32 19.56 -1.02
N LEU A 109 -14.56 18.37 -1.59
CA LEU A 109 -13.61 17.72 -2.51
C LEU A 109 -13.37 18.56 -3.76
N LEU A 110 -14.41 19.12 -4.37
CA LEU A 110 -14.31 19.98 -5.55
C LEU A 110 -13.54 21.26 -5.25
N ALA A 111 -13.82 21.90 -4.11
CA ALA A 111 -13.14 23.11 -3.68
C ALA A 111 -11.64 22.87 -3.45
N ARG A 112 -11.26 21.72 -2.89
CA ARG A 112 -9.87 21.41 -2.55
C ARG A 112 -9.04 20.86 -3.71
N LEU A 113 -9.60 19.90 -4.45
CA LEU A 113 -8.90 19.17 -5.52
C LEU A 113 -9.09 19.84 -6.90
N GLY A 114 -10.14 20.64 -7.06
CA GLY A 114 -10.53 21.21 -8.34
C GLY A 114 -11.15 20.19 -9.30
N ARG A 115 -11.81 20.70 -10.33
CA ARG A 115 -12.61 19.90 -11.27
C ARG A 115 -11.82 18.80 -11.98
N ARG A 116 -10.58 19.08 -12.38
CA ARG A 116 -9.75 18.14 -13.12
C ARG A 116 -9.46 16.86 -12.33
N LEU A 117 -9.08 16.99 -11.06
CA LEU A 117 -8.75 15.86 -10.20
C LEU A 117 -10.01 15.10 -9.77
N LEU A 118 -11.09 15.82 -9.47
CA LEU A 118 -12.37 15.18 -9.13
C LEU A 118 -12.89 14.34 -10.30
N THR A 119 -12.88 14.87 -11.53
CA THR A 119 -13.27 14.09 -12.72
C THR A 119 -12.35 12.91 -13.00
N LYS A 120 -11.05 13.00 -12.64
CA LYS A 120 -10.17 11.83 -12.69
C LYS A 120 -10.60 10.77 -11.66
N ALA A 121 -10.94 11.18 -10.44
CA ALA A 121 -11.43 10.27 -9.40
C ALA A 121 -12.76 9.61 -9.78
N GLU A 122 -13.71 10.37 -10.35
CA GLU A 122 -14.99 9.85 -10.85
C GLU A 122 -14.76 8.75 -11.90
N ARG A 123 -13.89 9.00 -12.89
CA ARG A 123 -13.57 7.98 -13.91
C ARG A 123 -12.96 6.72 -13.31
N LEU A 124 -12.08 6.85 -12.31
CA LEU A 124 -11.50 5.71 -11.62
C LEU A 124 -12.58 4.93 -10.85
N ARG A 125 -13.44 5.62 -10.11
CA ARG A 125 -14.59 5.02 -9.42
C ARG A 125 -15.50 4.28 -10.40
N ASP A 126 -15.86 4.93 -11.50
CA ASP A 126 -16.77 4.37 -12.50
C ASP A 126 -16.16 3.16 -13.22
N ALA A 127 -14.82 3.04 -13.24
CA ALA A 127 -14.09 1.86 -13.71
C ALA A 127 -14.03 0.72 -12.69
N GLY A 128 -14.49 0.93 -11.45
CA GLY A 128 -14.51 -0.06 -10.37
C GLY A 128 -13.24 0.01 -9.52
N VAL A 129 -13.40 0.29 -8.23
CA VAL A 129 -12.29 0.31 -7.27
C VAL A 129 -12.71 -0.38 -5.98
N THR A 130 -12.00 -1.44 -5.61
CA THR A 130 -12.10 -2.01 -4.26
C THR A 130 -11.18 -1.26 -3.32
N ALA A 131 -11.69 -0.87 -2.15
CA ALA A 131 -10.92 -0.27 -1.09
C ALA A 131 -11.11 -1.03 0.23
N THR A 132 -10.04 -1.15 1.00
CA THR A 132 -10.11 -1.63 2.39
C THR A 132 -9.96 -0.42 3.32
N VAL A 133 -11.00 -0.13 4.09
CA VAL A 133 -11.03 0.91 5.10
C VAL A 133 -10.66 0.31 6.45
N ARG A 134 -9.68 0.91 7.12
CA ARG A 134 -9.29 0.57 8.48
C ARG A 134 -9.63 1.71 9.41
N THR A 135 -10.42 1.43 10.44
CA THR A 135 -10.83 2.40 11.46
C THR A 135 -9.78 2.50 12.57
N THR A 136 -8.51 2.63 12.17
CA THR A 136 -7.40 2.94 13.08
C THR A 136 -7.42 4.43 13.44
N SER A 137 -6.58 4.83 14.40
CA SER A 137 -6.30 6.25 14.65
C SER A 137 -4.83 6.53 14.27
N PRO A 138 -4.55 7.24 13.15
CA PRO A 138 -5.49 7.79 12.18
C PRO A 138 -6.11 6.71 11.25
N PRO A 139 -7.28 6.97 10.63
CA PRO A 139 -7.90 6.02 9.71
C PRO A 139 -7.11 5.92 8.41
N GLU A 140 -7.05 4.71 7.88
CA GLU A 140 -6.32 4.37 6.65
C GLU A 140 -7.29 3.78 5.63
N VAL A 141 -7.13 4.19 4.36
CA VAL A 141 -7.83 3.58 3.23
C VAL A 141 -6.81 3.01 2.28
N LEU A 142 -6.85 1.69 2.14
CA LEU A 142 -6.01 0.94 1.22
C LEU A 142 -6.75 0.80 -0.10
N LEU A 143 -6.32 1.59 -1.07
CA LEU A 143 -6.70 1.44 -2.46
C LEU A 143 -5.80 0.36 -3.10
N PRO A 144 -6.13 -0.12 -4.31
CA PRO A 144 -5.39 -1.22 -4.92
C PRO A 144 -3.89 -0.90 -5.05
N THR A 145 -3.56 0.30 -5.51
CA THR A 145 -2.19 0.71 -5.88
C THR A 145 -1.58 1.74 -4.95
N CYS A 146 -2.32 2.25 -3.97
CA CYS A 146 -1.89 3.31 -3.07
C CYS A 146 -2.64 3.23 -1.72
N THR A 147 -2.17 3.99 -0.76
CA THR A 147 -2.72 4.05 0.60
C THR A 147 -2.95 5.51 0.95
N VAL A 148 -4.14 5.84 1.45
CA VAL A 148 -4.48 7.18 1.92
C VAL A 148 -4.66 7.16 3.43
N ARG A 149 -3.97 8.06 4.14
CA ARG A 149 -4.04 8.23 5.58
C ARG A 149 -4.66 9.59 5.91
N PHE A 150 -5.63 9.61 6.81
CA PHE A 150 -6.28 10.84 7.25
C PHE A 150 -5.76 11.23 8.63
N LEU A 151 -4.60 11.89 8.66
CA LEU A 151 -3.92 12.27 9.91
C LEU A 151 -4.78 13.15 10.82
N VAL A 152 -5.67 13.93 10.21
CA VAL A 152 -6.76 14.64 10.87
C VAL A 152 -8.03 14.29 10.10
N PRO A 153 -8.92 13.42 10.62
CA PRO A 153 -10.03 12.87 9.85
C PRO A 153 -10.95 13.91 9.21
N TRP A 154 -11.20 15.04 9.89
CA TRP A 154 -12.10 16.09 9.44
C TRP A 154 -11.44 17.16 8.55
N GLU A 155 -10.13 17.08 8.28
CA GLU A 155 -9.41 18.11 7.54
C GLU A 155 -8.57 17.51 6.40
N LEU A 156 -9.03 17.72 5.15
CA LEU A 156 -8.40 17.20 3.94
C LEU A 156 -6.96 17.69 3.75
N ALA A 157 -6.61 18.86 4.28
CA ALA A 157 -5.26 19.41 4.17
C ALA A 157 -4.18 18.48 4.78
N HIS A 158 -4.57 17.60 5.69
CA HIS A 158 -3.69 16.64 6.37
C HIS A 158 -3.82 15.21 5.84
N ALA A 159 -4.66 14.99 4.81
CA ALA A 159 -4.74 13.71 4.12
C ALA A 159 -3.44 13.45 3.32
N ARG A 160 -2.93 12.22 3.39
CA ARG A 160 -1.68 11.82 2.75
C ARG A 160 -1.85 10.56 1.93
N CYS A 161 -1.44 10.61 0.68
CA CYS A 161 -1.39 9.45 -0.21
C CYS A 161 0.07 9.07 -0.47
N ASP A 162 0.38 7.77 -0.55
CA ASP A 162 1.71 7.25 -0.93
C ASP A 162 1.99 7.33 -2.46
N CYS A 163 1.03 7.81 -3.27
CA CYS A 163 1.23 8.06 -4.70
C CYS A 163 2.15 9.27 -4.95
N ARG A 164 2.70 9.37 -6.15
CA ARG A 164 3.65 10.43 -6.58
C ARG A 164 3.24 11.87 -6.23
N ASP A 165 1.94 12.17 -6.28
CA ASP A 165 1.44 13.53 -6.00
C ASP A 165 1.45 13.84 -4.49
N GLY A 166 1.39 12.81 -3.63
CA GLY A 166 1.52 12.86 -2.17
C GLY A 166 0.33 13.49 -1.43
N VAL A 167 -0.17 14.61 -1.95
CA VAL A 167 -1.28 15.42 -1.42
C VAL A 167 -2.14 15.83 -2.59
N ASP A 168 -3.43 16.06 -2.35
CA ASP A 168 -4.36 16.58 -3.36
C ASP A 168 -4.36 15.77 -4.66
N CYS A 169 -4.59 14.46 -4.53
CA CYS A 169 -4.62 13.56 -5.66
C CYS A 169 -6.03 12.96 -5.82
N ALA A 170 -6.30 12.35 -6.97
CA ALA A 170 -7.57 11.68 -7.23
C ALA A 170 -7.86 10.54 -6.22
N HIS A 171 -6.82 9.94 -5.64
CA HIS A 171 -6.96 8.90 -4.63
C HIS A 171 -7.56 9.41 -3.32
N THR A 172 -7.34 10.68 -2.96
CA THR A 172 -7.94 11.28 -1.78
C THR A 172 -9.47 11.28 -1.90
N ALA A 173 -10.02 11.64 -3.06
CA ALA A 173 -11.46 11.58 -3.30
C ALA A 173 -12.00 10.14 -3.25
N LEU A 174 -11.31 9.17 -3.88
CA LEU A 174 -11.67 7.75 -3.79
C LEU A 174 -11.67 7.26 -2.33
N ALA A 175 -10.70 7.68 -1.53
CA ALA A 175 -10.59 7.30 -0.14
C ALA A 175 -11.70 7.91 0.72
N VAL A 176 -12.12 9.15 0.45
CA VAL A 176 -13.27 9.77 1.11
C VAL A 176 -14.56 9.00 0.76
N TRP A 177 -14.79 8.68 -0.52
CA TRP A 177 -15.96 7.87 -0.90
C TRP A 177 -15.93 6.47 -0.28
N ALA A 178 -14.75 5.84 -0.15
CA ALA A 178 -14.60 4.56 0.55
C ALA A 178 -14.98 4.68 2.02
N LEU A 179 -14.50 5.72 2.73
CA LEU A 179 -14.85 5.96 4.13
C LEU A 179 -16.35 6.18 4.31
N ARG A 180 -17.00 6.92 3.42
CA ARG A 180 -18.46 7.14 3.47
C ARG A 180 -19.26 5.86 3.24
N ALA A 181 -18.74 4.92 2.45
CA ALA A 181 -19.39 3.65 2.14
C ALA A 181 -19.08 2.53 3.15
N ALA A 182 -18.09 2.72 4.02
CA ALA A 182 -17.62 1.69 4.93
C ALA A 182 -18.47 1.59 6.20
N ASP A 183 -18.56 0.38 6.74
CA ASP A 183 -19.06 0.16 8.10
C ASP A 183 -17.96 0.51 9.10
N LEU A 184 -18.05 1.71 9.67
CA LEU A 184 -17.06 2.22 10.63
C LEU A 184 -17.16 1.54 12.02
N GLY A 185 -18.14 0.67 12.24
CA GLY A 185 -18.21 -0.19 13.43
C GLY A 185 -17.23 -1.37 13.38
N LEU A 186 -16.68 -1.68 12.20
CA LEU A 186 -15.70 -2.75 12.00
C LEU A 186 -14.28 -2.18 11.98
N ALA A 187 -13.33 -2.90 12.59
CA ALA A 187 -11.92 -2.54 12.54
C ALA A 187 -11.36 -2.48 11.10
N GLU A 188 -11.87 -3.33 10.22
CA GLU A 188 -11.56 -3.37 8.81
C GLU A 188 -12.84 -3.65 8.00
N SER A 189 -13.12 -2.81 7.01
CA SER A 189 -14.28 -2.90 6.13
C SER A 189 -13.82 -2.85 4.67
N VAL A 190 -14.31 -3.77 3.83
CA VAL A 190 -14.00 -3.76 2.40
C VAL A 190 -15.20 -3.24 1.63
N VAL A 191 -14.97 -2.18 0.87
CA VAL A 191 -15.98 -1.49 0.07
C VAL A 191 -15.62 -1.57 -1.41
N SER A 192 -16.64 -1.69 -2.24
CA SER A 192 -16.54 -1.64 -3.70
C SER A 192 -17.11 -0.31 -4.15
N LEU A 193 -16.30 0.47 -4.84
CA LEU A 193 -16.67 1.79 -5.36
C LEU A 193 -16.98 1.69 -6.85
N GLY A 194 -18.14 2.23 -7.22
CA GLY A 194 -18.65 2.18 -8.59
C GLY A 194 -19.44 0.90 -8.88
N THR A 195 -19.91 0.78 -10.12
CA THR A 195 -20.75 -0.33 -10.58
C THR A 195 -20.03 -1.19 -11.62
N ALA A 196 -18.72 -1.01 -11.80
CA ALA A 196 -17.99 -1.68 -12.86
C ALA A 196 -17.95 -3.19 -12.62
N GLY A 197 -18.82 -3.85 -13.37
CA GLY A 197 -18.42 -5.03 -14.09
C GLY A 197 -19.47 -6.12 -14.14
N ALA A 198 -20.58 -6.09 -13.42
CA ALA A 198 -21.53 -7.22 -13.40
C ALA A 198 -20.82 -8.60 -13.28
N SER A 199 -21.56 -9.68 -13.20
CA SER A 199 -20.95 -11.01 -13.34
C SER A 199 -20.94 -11.32 -14.84
N ASP A 200 -19.76 -11.49 -15.45
CA ASP A 200 -19.68 -12.05 -16.80
C ASP A 200 -19.86 -13.58 -16.70
N ALA A 201 -21.12 -14.00 -16.64
CA ALA A 201 -21.49 -15.40 -16.44
C ALA A 201 -20.95 -16.30 -17.56
N ASP A 202 -20.86 -15.78 -18.80
CA ASP A 202 -20.32 -16.53 -19.93
C ASP A 202 -18.80 -16.73 -19.79
N LEU A 203 -18.07 -15.68 -19.44
CA LEU A 203 -16.63 -15.80 -19.16
C LEU A 203 -16.37 -16.76 -17.98
N LEU A 204 -17.14 -16.68 -16.89
CA LEU A 204 -17.01 -17.59 -15.76
C LEU A 204 -17.29 -19.05 -16.15
N ALA A 205 -18.32 -19.31 -16.97
CA ALA A 205 -18.61 -20.64 -17.49
C ALA A 205 -17.47 -21.19 -18.38
N ARG A 206 -16.85 -20.32 -19.20
CA ARG A 206 -15.68 -20.70 -20.02
C ARG A 206 -14.43 -20.97 -19.18
N LEU A 207 -14.23 -20.25 -18.08
CA LEU A 207 -13.15 -20.53 -17.12
C LEU A 207 -13.38 -21.85 -16.37
N GLU A 208 -14.62 -22.15 -15.99
CA GLU A 208 -15.00 -23.44 -15.42
C GLU A 208 -14.76 -24.58 -16.42
N ALA A 209 -15.13 -24.40 -17.69
CA ALA A 209 -14.89 -25.38 -18.74
C ALA A 209 -13.38 -25.61 -18.99
N LEU A 210 -12.56 -24.56 -18.93
CA LEU A 210 -11.10 -24.69 -19.00
C LEU A 210 -10.55 -25.55 -17.85
N GLU A 211 -11.01 -25.30 -16.63
CA GLU A 211 -10.59 -26.07 -15.45
C GLU A 211 -11.00 -27.54 -15.58
N ALA A 212 -12.26 -27.81 -15.93
CA ALA A 212 -12.77 -29.16 -16.12
C ALA A 212 -12.00 -29.93 -17.20
N ASP A 213 -11.66 -29.26 -18.31
CA ASP A 213 -10.88 -29.84 -19.40
C ASP A 213 -9.46 -30.21 -18.98
N VAL A 214 -8.78 -29.31 -18.24
CA VAL A 214 -7.44 -29.58 -17.69
C VAL A 214 -7.46 -30.73 -16.69
N LEU A 215 -8.50 -30.85 -15.86
CA LEU A 215 -8.64 -31.96 -14.91
C LEU A 215 -8.94 -33.29 -15.61
N ALA A 216 -9.76 -33.29 -16.66
CA ALA A 216 -10.17 -34.50 -17.37
C ALA A 216 -9.06 -35.07 -18.26
N HIS A 217 -8.34 -34.20 -18.98
CA HIS A 217 -7.38 -34.60 -20.00
C HIS A 217 -5.92 -34.37 -19.59
N GLY A 218 -5.68 -33.72 -18.46
CA GLY A 218 -4.37 -33.22 -18.09
C GLY A 218 -3.93 -32.03 -18.95
N TRP A 219 -2.74 -31.48 -18.66
CA TRP A 219 -2.24 -30.28 -19.33
C TRP A 219 -0.93 -30.50 -20.10
N THR A 220 -0.33 -31.68 -20.03
CA THR A 220 1.02 -31.95 -20.57
C THR A 220 1.05 -32.29 -22.07
N GLY A 221 -0.06 -32.75 -22.64
CA GLY A 221 -0.11 -33.25 -24.04
C GLY A 221 -0.27 -32.18 -25.12
N ALA A 222 -0.84 -31.02 -24.80
CA ALA A 222 -1.16 -29.95 -25.76
C ALA A 222 -0.90 -28.56 -25.17
N VAL A 223 0.34 -28.35 -24.69
CA VAL A 223 0.69 -27.16 -23.89
C VAL A 223 0.49 -25.86 -24.67
N ASP A 224 0.92 -25.78 -25.94
CA ASP A 224 0.79 -24.54 -26.73
C ASP A 224 -0.68 -24.13 -26.93
N ALA A 225 -1.56 -25.11 -27.16
CA ALA A 225 -3.00 -24.86 -27.29
C ALA A 225 -3.61 -24.39 -25.96
N LEU A 226 -3.17 -24.97 -24.84
CA LEU A 226 -3.59 -24.52 -23.50
C LEU A 226 -3.12 -23.09 -23.22
N VAL A 227 -1.85 -22.77 -23.51
CA VAL A 227 -1.28 -21.43 -23.33
C VAL A 227 -2.06 -20.39 -24.14
N GLY A 228 -2.38 -20.67 -25.41
CA GLY A 228 -3.17 -19.75 -26.23
C GLY A 228 -4.59 -19.53 -25.71
N ARG A 229 -5.25 -20.58 -25.20
CA ARG A 229 -6.57 -20.46 -24.56
C ARG A 229 -6.52 -19.64 -23.27
N VAL A 230 -5.51 -19.88 -22.42
CA VAL A 230 -5.31 -19.12 -21.18
C VAL A 230 -5.03 -17.66 -21.48
N GLU A 231 -4.21 -17.35 -22.49
CA GLU A 231 -3.90 -15.97 -22.89
C GLU A 231 -5.13 -15.22 -23.40
N ALA A 232 -5.99 -15.87 -24.19
CA ALA A 232 -7.25 -15.27 -24.64
C ALA A 232 -8.18 -14.94 -23.46
N LEU A 233 -8.38 -15.89 -22.55
CA LEU A 233 -9.20 -15.70 -21.36
C LEU A 233 -8.60 -14.67 -20.39
N GLU A 234 -7.28 -14.59 -20.29
CA GLU A 234 -6.56 -13.56 -19.52
C GLU A 234 -6.89 -12.17 -20.06
N ALA A 235 -6.81 -11.99 -21.37
CA ALA A 235 -7.14 -10.73 -22.02
C ALA A 235 -8.61 -10.36 -21.79
N GLU A 236 -9.54 -11.29 -21.98
CA GLU A 236 -10.97 -11.06 -21.74
C GLU A 236 -11.26 -10.68 -20.28
N ALA A 237 -10.71 -11.41 -19.31
CA ALA A 237 -10.83 -11.09 -17.89
C ALA A 237 -10.27 -9.70 -17.56
N GLY A 238 -9.15 -9.31 -18.18
CA GLY A 238 -8.56 -7.98 -18.05
C GLY A 238 -9.48 -6.86 -18.57
N HIS A 239 -10.13 -7.07 -19.72
CA HIS A 239 -11.09 -6.12 -20.30
C HIS A 239 -12.38 -6.00 -19.48
N ALA A 240 -12.86 -7.12 -18.94
CA ALA A 240 -14.02 -7.18 -18.05
C ALA A 240 -13.74 -6.62 -16.63
N GLY A 241 -12.49 -6.30 -16.33
CA GLY A 241 -12.06 -5.75 -15.04
C GLY A 241 -12.02 -6.78 -13.91
N LEU A 242 -11.91 -8.07 -14.24
CA LEU A 242 -11.78 -9.18 -13.30
C LEU A 242 -10.30 -9.40 -12.96
N VAL A 243 -9.70 -8.42 -12.26
CA VAL A 243 -8.24 -8.32 -12.07
C VAL A 243 -7.61 -9.56 -11.44
N TRP A 244 -8.29 -10.23 -10.51
CA TRP A 244 -7.76 -11.43 -9.86
C TRP A 244 -7.82 -12.66 -10.76
N LEU A 245 -8.85 -12.77 -11.61
CA LEU A 245 -8.90 -13.83 -12.62
C LEU A 245 -7.83 -13.61 -13.69
N ALA A 246 -7.62 -12.38 -14.13
CA ALA A 246 -6.54 -12.04 -15.04
C ALA A 246 -5.15 -12.35 -14.45
N ASP A 247 -4.85 -11.94 -13.20
CA ASP A 247 -3.58 -12.26 -12.52
C ASP A 247 -3.39 -13.78 -12.31
N LEU A 248 -4.47 -14.52 -12.04
CA LEU A 248 -4.45 -15.98 -11.93
C LEU A 248 -4.11 -16.64 -13.26
N LEU A 249 -4.77 -16.25 -14.35
CA LEU A 249 -4.51 -16.78 -15.69
C LEU A 249 -3.10 -16.44 -16.17
N ALA A 250 -2.63 -15.22 -15.93
CA ALA A 250 -1.25 -14.83 -16.22
C ALA A 250 -0.23 -15.70 -15.45
N THR A 251 -0.49 -15.97 -14.17
CA THR A 251 0.36 -16.84 -13.35
C THR A 251 0.32 -18.30 -13.81
N LEU A 252 -0.85 -18.79 -14.22
CA LEU A 252 -1.03 -20.13 -14.78
C LEU A 252 -0.27 -20.27 -16.11
N ARG A 253 -0.38 -19.28 -16.99
CA ARG A 253 0.35 -19.24 -18.27
C ARG A 253 1.87 -19.27 -18.06
N GLU A 254 2.39 -18.46 -17.14
CA GLU A 254 3.81 -18.49 -16.79
C GLU A 254 4.22 -19.86 -16.22
N ALA A 255 3.41 -20.46 -15.35
CA ALA A 255 3.72 -21.77 -14.77
C ALA A 255 3.74 -22.90 -15.81
N VAL A 256 2.76 -22.90 -16.72
CA VAL A 256 2.65 -23.89 -17.80
C VAL A 256 3.79 -23.71 -18.82
N GLY A 257 4.13 -22.48 -19.21
CA GLY A 257 5.24 -22.22 -20.14
C GLY A 257 6.62 -22.62 -19.60
N ARG A 258 6.81 -22.63 -18.27
CA ARG A 258 8.06 -23.09 -17.64
C ARG A 258 8.22 -24.61 -17.68
N TYR A 259 7.13 -25.35 -17.61
CA TYR A 259 7.18 -26.80 -17.75
C TYR A 259 7.69 -27.23 -19.14
N THR A 260 7.21 -26.57 -20.21
CA THR A 260 7.69 -26.80 -21.58
C THR A 260 9.16 -26.48 -21.76
N ALA A 261 9.71 -25.54 -20.97
CA ALA A 261 11.13 -25.21 -20.98
C ALA A 261 12.03 -26.22 -20.23
N GLY A 262 11.46 -27.31 -19.67
CA GLY A 262 12.22 -28.40 -19.06
C GLY A 262 12.31 -28.37 -17.52
N HIS A 263 11.58 -27.48 -16.85
CA HIS A 263 11.55 -27.38 -15.39
C HIS A 263 10.44 -28.28 -14.79
N ARG A 264 10.81 -29.50 -14.33
CA ARG A 264 9.83 -30.62 -14.35
C ARG A 264 9.10 -30.99 -13.05
N ALA A 265 9.69 -30.86 -11.85
CA ALA A 265 9.08 -31.44 -10.64
C ALA A 265 8.32 -30.43 -9.75
N ALA A 266 8.86 -29.23 -9.55
CA ALA A 266 8.25 -28.22 -8.68
C ALA A 266 7.02 -27.53 -9.31
N ASP A 267 6.90 -27.59 -10.64
CA ASP A 267 5.87 -26.85 -11.38
C ASP A 267 4.52 -27.55 -11.42
N ALA A 268 4.46 -28.89 -11.39
CA ALA A 268 3.20 -29.62 -11.44
C ALA A 268 2.29 -29.33 -10.23
N HIS A 269 2.85 -29.26 -9.02
CA HIS A 269 2.09 -28.87 -7.83
C HIS A 269 1.57 -27.42 -7.93
N SER A 270 2.41 -26.52 -8.43
CA SER A 270 2.06 -25.10 -8.63
C SER A 270 0.92 -24.95 -9.65
N VAL A 271 1.00 -25.65 -10.79
CA VAL A 271 -0.07 -25.68 -11.81
C VAL A 271 -1.36 -26.26 -11.22
N GLY A 272 -1.29 -27.38 -10.50
CA GLY A 272 -2.47 -27.98 -9.86
C GLY A 272 -3.14 -27.04 -8.85
N ALA A 273 -2.36 -26.33 -8.04
CA ALA A 273 -2.90 -25.33 -7.11
C ALA A 273 -3.58 -24.15 -7.84
N LEU A 274 -3.00 -23.66 -8.94
CA LEU A 274 -3.57 -22.57 -9.75
C LEU A 274 -4.86 -23.00 -10.46
N VAL A 275 -4.91 -24.22 -10.99
CA VAL A 275 -6.13 -24.79 -11.60
C VAL A 275 -7.23 -24.97 -10.55
N GLY A 276 -6.88 -25.48 -9.35
CA GLY A 276 -7.84 -25.59 -8.25
C GLY A 276 -8.38 -24.22 -7.79
N GLU A 277 -7.50 -23.21 -7.69
CA GLU A 277 -7.93 -21.83 -7.39
C GLU A 277 -8.87 -21.27 -8.47
N LEU A 278 -8.60 -21.56 -9.75
CA LEU A 278 -9.44 -21.13 -10.87
C LEU A 278 -10.85 -21.71 -10.74
N GLY A 279 -10.97 -23.02 -10.51
CA GLY A 279 -12.25 -23.67 -10.29
C GLY A 279 -13.01 -23.10 -9.08
N LEU A 280 -12.33 -22.87 -7.96
CA LEU A 280 -12.92 -22.26 -6.77
C LEU A 280 -13.49 -20.86 -7.05
N ARG A 281 -12.73 -19.98 -7.72
CA ARG A 281 -13.17 -18.61 -8.03
C ARG A 281 -14.27 -18.57 -9.09
N ALA A 282 -14.22 -19.44 -10.09
CA ALA A 282 -15.20 -19.49 -11.17
C ALA A 282 -16.57 -20.01 -10.70
N ARG A 283 -16.56 -21.03 -9.84
CA ARG A 283 -17.79 -21.70 -9.35
C ARG A 283 -18.43 -21.01 -8.15
N THR A 284 -17.67 -20.24 -7.37
CA THR A 284 -18.19 -19.58 -6.16
C THR A 284 -18.96 -18.31 -6.55
N PRO A 285 -20.29 -18.24 -6.32
CA PRO A 285 -21.04 -17.02 -6.56
C PRO A 285 -20.67 -15.94 -5.54
N PRO A 286 -20.60 -14.67 -5.95
CA PRO A 286 -20.36 -13.58 -5.01
C PRO A 286 -21.54 -13.42 -4.05
N GLY A 287 -21.24 -13.08 -2.80
CA GLY A 287 -22.23 -12.83 -1.75
C GLY A 287 -21.67 -11.97 -0.62
N PRO A 288 -22.46 -11.69 0.44
CA PRO A 288 -22.03 -10.82 1.53
C PRO A 288 -20.73 -11.27 2.23
N ALA A 289 -20.53 -12.58 2.37
CA ALA A 289 -19.33 -13.15 2.99
C ALA A 289 -18.12 -13.23 2.05
N LEU A 290 -18.36 -13.27 0.73
CA LEU A 290 -17.34 -13.34 -0.30
C LEU A 290 -17.72 -12.37 -1.43
N PRO A 291 -17.41 -11.06 -1.26
CA PRO A 291 -17.72 -10.07 -2.27
C PRO A 291 -17.03 -10.39 -3.60
N ARG A 292 -17.63 -9.96 -4.71
CA ARG A 292 -17.04 -10.10 -6.05
C ARG A 292 -15.63 -9.51 -6.13
N ALA A 293 -15.41 -8.37 -5.50
CA ALA A 293 -14.11 -7.74 -5.31
C ALA A 293 -13.00 -8.67 -4.78
N TRP A 294 -13.36 -9.67 -3.96
CA TRP A 294 -12.41 -10.65 -3.41
C TRP A 294 -12.22 -11.83 -4.35
N LEU A 295 -13.31 -12.35 -4.90
CA LEU A 295 -13.32 -13.54 -5.75
C LEU A 295 -12.74 -13.28 -7.14
N HIS A 296 -13.17 -12.21 -7.80
CA HIS A 296 -12.84 -11.92 -9.20
C HIS A 296 -11.97 -10.69 -9.35
N GLY A 297 -12.04 -9.77 -8.39
CA GLY A 297 -11.39 -8.46 -8.46
C GLY A 297 -12.25 -7.45 -9.22
N GLU A 298 -11.92 -6.18 -9.07
CA GLU A 298 -12.59 -5.06 -9.72
C GLU A 298 -11.55 -4.07 -10.25
N GLY A 299 -11.91 -3.40 -11.34
CA GLY A 299 -11.08 -2.38 -11.95
C GLY A 299 -10.04 -2.94 -12.91
N ARG A 300 -8.93 -2.23 -13.06
CA ARG A 300 -7.85 -2.60 -13.98
C ARG A 300 -6.54 -2.82 -13.24
N MET A 301 -5.67 -3.64 -13.82
CA MET A 301 -4.33 -3.86 -13.31
C MET A 301 -3.39 -2.70 -13.69
N GLU A 302 -3.72 -1.49 -13.23
CA GLU A 302 -2.91 -0.30 -13.47
C GLU A 302 -1.84 -0.14 -12.39
N ARG A 303 -0.70 0.44 -12.76
CA ARG A 303 0.39 0.72 -11.82
C ARG A 303 0.33 2.18 -11.38
N THR A 304 0.58 2.44 -10.10
CA THR A 304 0.73 3.81 -9.58
C THR A 304 2.17 4.06 -9.21
N SER A 305 2.76 5.14 -9.73
CA SER A 305 4.08 5.60 -9.27
C SER A 305 3.97 6.10 -7.84
N LEU A 306 4.89 5.64 -6.99
CA LEU A 306 4.94 6.04 -5.59
C LEU A 306 5.74 7.35 -5.44
N ASP A 307 5.37 8.20 -4.48
CA ASP A 307 6.21 9.33 -4.09
C ASP A 307 7.34 8.85 -3.20
N HIS A 308 8.49 9.52 -3.30
CA HIS A 308 9.70 9.39 -2.48
C HIS A 308 9.60 8.36 -1.34
N THR A 309 9.70 7.07 -1.69
CA THR A 309 9.31 6.00 -0.77
C THR A 309 10.52 5.53 0.02
N VAL A 310 10.37 5.39 1.33
CA VAL A 310 11.34 4.73 2.20
C VAL A 310 10.82 3.33 2.49
N LEU A 311 11.21 2.39 1.64
CA LEU A 311 10.82 0.99 1.75
C LEU A 311 11.82 0.25 2.63
N ARG A 312 11.37 -0.21 3.79
CA ARG A 312 12.17 -1.03 4.70
C ARG A 312 12.09 -2.50 4.32
N GLY A 313 13.23 -3.16 4.17
CA GLY A 313 13.30 -4.62 4.05
C GLY A 313 12.91 -5.30 5.36
N ILE A 314 12.00 -6.27 5.28
CA ILE A 314 11.58 -7.10 6.43
C ILE A 314 12.01 -8.57 6.27
N GLY A 315 12.86 -8.85 5.28
CA GLY A 315 13.32 -10.18 4.93
C GLY A 315 12.95 -10.59 3.51
N ALA A 316 13.25 -11.84 3.16
CA ALA A 316 12.92 -12.40 1.86
C ALA A 316 12.54 -13.87 1.95
N ARG A 317 11.77 -14.31 0.97
CA ARG A 317 11.52 -15.71 0.68
C ARG A 317 12.27 -16.11 -0.58
N VAL A 318 13.00 -17.21 -0.48
CA VAL A 318 13.68 -17.84 -1.61
C VAL A 318 12.94 -19.12 -1.95
N ARG A 319 12.53 -19.26 -3.20
CA ARG A 319 11.89 -20.48 -3.70
C ARG A 319 12.67 -20.99 -4.91
N PRO A 320 13.16 -22.24 -4.88
CA PRO A 320 13.69 -22.87 -6.09
C PRO A 320 12.55 -23.09 -7.08
N ASP A 321 12.83 -22.88 -8.35
CA ASP A 321 11.85 -22.91 -9.43
C ASP A 321 12.48 -23.48 -10.71
N GLY A 322 12.62 -24.80 -10.73
CA GLY A 322 13.42 -25.50 -11.73
C GLY A 322 14.90 -25.11 -11.58
N ASP A 323 15.48 -24.65 -12.69
CA ASP A 323 16.87 -24.15 -12.72
C ASP A 323 16.96 -22.65 -12.40
N THR A 324 15.85 -22.03 -12.01
CA THR A 324 15.81 -20.65 -11.55
C THR A 324 15.49 -20.57 -10.08
N THR A 325 15.83 -19.46 -9.46
CA THR A 325 15.47 -19.15 -8.08
C THR A 325 14.64 -17.87 -8.06
N VAL A 326 13.47 -17.95 -7.45
CA VAL A 326 12.59 -16.81 -7.24
C VAL A 326 12.91 -16.20 -5.87
N LEU A 327 13.38 -14.96 -5.89
CA LEU A 327 13.58 -14.12 -4.72
C LEU A 327 12.38 -13.18 -4.57
N GLN A 328 11.68 -13.28 -3.44
CA GLN A 328 10.63 -12.35 -3.03
C GLN A 328 11.13 -11.55 -1.83
N VAL A 329 11.52 -10.30 -2.04
CA VAL A 329 11.88 -9.39 -0.95
C VAL A 329 10.61 -8.73 -0.44
N PHE A 330 10.38 -8.82 0.86
CA PHE A 330 9.27 -8.19 1.52
C PHE A 330 9.69 -6.81 2.00
N LEU A 331 8.90 -5.79 1.66
CA LEU A 331 9.19 -4.39 1.92
C LEU A 331 8.02 -3.77 2.67
N ARG A 332 8.29 -2.79 3.54
CA ARG A 332 7.26 -2.04 4.26
C ARG A 332 7.50 -0.55 4.10
N ASP A 333 6.46 0.20 3.75
CA ASP A 333 6.56 1.65 3.67
C ASP A 333 6.37 2.27 5.06
N GLY A 334 7.45 2.80 5.65
CA GLY A 334 7.44 3.36 7.01
C GLY A 334 6.80 2.42 8.05
N ASP A 335 5.76 2.91 8.71
CA ASP A 335 5.00 2.20 9.74
C ASP A 335 3.73 1.50 9.21
N ALA A 336 3.56 1.40 7.88
CA ALA A 336 2.46 0.64 7.29
C ALA A 336 2.43 -0.80 7.82
N ARG A 337 1.23 -1.34 8.07
CA ARG A 337 1.08 -2.73 8.52
C ARG A 337 1.39 -3.73 7.40
N ASP A 338 1.09 -3.35 6.17
CA ASP A 338 1.15 -4.25 5.03
C ASP A 338 2.51 -4.30 4.35
N ALA A 339 2.88 -5.52 3.97
CA ALA A 339 4.07 -5.77 3.18
C ALA A 339 3.79 -5.62 1.68
N LEU A 340 4.72 -4.98 1.00
CA LEU A 340 4.90 -4.93 -0.45
C LEU A 340 5.92 -5.99 -0.88
N VAL A 341 5.91 -6.38 -2.15
CA VAL A 341 6.82 -7.43 -2.65
C VAL A 341 7.62 -6.97 -3.86
N LEU A 342 8.94 -6.95 -3.73
CA LEU A 342 9.85 -6.85 -4.86
C LEU A 342 10.25 -8.28 -5.28
N MET A 343 9.94 -8.64 -6.52
CA MET A 343 10.28 -9.96 -7.06
C MET A 343 11.46 -9.88 -8.04
N ARG A 344 12.36 -10.84 -7.91
CA ARG A 344 13.48 -11.06 -8.84
C ARG A 344 13.65 -12.54 -9.10
N ARG A 345 14.01 -12.85 -10.34
CA ARG A 345 14.38 -14.20 -10.75
C ARG A 345 15.89 -14.22 -10.98
N HIS A 346 16.50 -15.32 -10.61
CA HIS A 346 17.92 -15.54 -10.73
C HIS A 346 18.16 -16.89 -11.39
N ASP A 347 19.07 -16.93 -12.35
CA ASP A 347 19.48 -18.20 -12.96
C ASP A 347 20.32 -19.01 -11.96
N GLY A 348 20.13 -20.32 -12.04
CA GLY A 348 20.66 -21.33 -11.14
C GLY A 348 19.80 -21.54 -9.89
N ALA A 349 20.25 -22.52 -9.10
CA ALA A 349 19.78 -22.77 -7.74
C ALA A 349 20.85 -22.38 -6.72
N PRO A 350 21.26 -21.10 -6.63
CA PRO A 350 22.18 -20.68 -5.58
C PRO A 350 21.56 -20.97 -4.21
N ASP A 351 22.37 -21.45 -3.28
CA ASP A 351 21.95 -21.50 -1.88
C ASP A 351 21.65 -20.07 -1.35
N GLY A 352 21.03 -20.01 -0.18
CA GLY A 352 20.63 -18.73 0.41
C GLY A 352 21.82 -17.78 0.64
N GLU A 353 23.00 -18.30 0.95
CA GLU A 353 24.19 -17.50 1.25
C GLU A 353 24.80 -16.88 -0.02
N ALA A 354 24.92 -17.68 -1.08
CA ALA A 354 25.34 -17.23 -2.39
C ALA A 354 24.36 -16.20 -2.95
N LEU A 355 23.04 -16.42 -2.78
CA LEU A 355 22.02 -15.47 -3.20
C LEU A 355 22.10 -14.16 -2.41
N ALA A 356 22.32 -14.24 -1.09
CA ALA A 356 22.45 -13.07 -0.22
C ALA A 356 23.58 -12.12 -0.64
N ARG A 357 24.64 -12.65 -1.26
CA ARG A 357 25.79 -11.88 -1.79
C ARG A 357 25.56 -11.31 -3.20
N ARG A 358 24.53 -11.73 -3.94
CA ARG A 358 24.24 -11.20 -5.28
C ARG A 358 23.80 -9.74 -5.22
N ARG A 359 23.98 -9.02 -6.33
CA ARG A 359 23.61 -7.60 -6.44
C ARG A 359 22.12 -7.43 -6.75
N LEU A 360 21.49 -6.50 -6.03
CA LEU A 360 20.13 -6.05 -6.23
C LEU A 360 20.04 -4.56 -5.88
N LEU A 361 19.52 -3.73 -6.79
CA LEU A 361 19.37 -2.28 -6.60
C LEU A 361 20.68 -1.58 -6.18
N GLY A 362 21.81 -1.99 -6.76
CA GLY A 362 23.14 -1.43 -6.45
C GLY A 362 23.77 -1.93 -5.14
N SER A 363 23.05 -2.68 -4.31
CA SER A 363 23.55 -3.27 -3.05
C SER A 363 23.52 -4.80 -3.09
N THR A 364 23.83 -5.48 -1.99
CA THR A 364 23.65 -6.94 -1.88
C THR A 364 22.19 -7.26 -1.54
N VAL A 365 21.73 -8.45 -1.92
CA VAL A 365 20.40 -8.96 -1.53
C VAL A 365 20.25 -8.92 -0.01
N ALA A 366 21.26 -9.31 0.76
CA ALA A 366 21.25 -9.23 2.22
C ALA A 366 20.91 -7.82 2.72
N THR A 367 21.63 -6.80 2.23
CA THR A 367 21.40 -5.41 2.63
C THR A 367 20.05 -4.87 2.18
N VAL A 368 19.55 -5.30 1.02
CA VAL A 368 18.20 -4.93 0.56
C VAL A 368 17.12 -5.56 1.45
N CYS A 369 17.33 -6.79 1.94
CA CYS A 369 16.35 -7.50 2.76
C CYS A 369 16.25 -6.98 4.18
N THR A 370 17.30 -6.37 4.72
CA THR A 370 17.35 -5.87 6.11
C THR A 370 17.48 -4.37 6.23
N GLY A 371 17.76 -3.66 5.14
CA GLY A 371 18.01 -2.22 5.11
C GLY A 371 16.82 -1.38 4.71
N ASN A 372 17.07 -0.08 4.50
CA ASN A 372 16.09 0.87 4.00
C ASN A 372 16.44 1.24 2.54
N ILE A 373 15.47 1.11 1.66
CA ILE A 373 15.54 1.48 0.24
C ILE A 373 14.83 2.82 0.10
N THR A 374 15.57 3.84 -0.32
CA THR A 374 15.00 5.14 -0.69
C THR A 374 14.94 5.23 -2.20
N THR A 375 13.75 5.42 -2.77
CA THR A 375 13.60 5.51 -4.22
C THR A 375 12.52 6.50 -4.66
N ARG A 376 12.77 7.17 -5.79
CA ARG A 376 11.77 8.01 -6.49
C ARG A 376 11.25 7.35 -7.78
N ALA A 377 11.65 6.11 -8.03
CA ALA A 377 11.35 5.37 -9.25
C ALA A 377 10.62 4.05 -8.95
N ALA A 378 9.84 4.01 -7.86
CA ALA A 378 9.01 2.85 -7.55
C ALA A 378 7.61 3.01 -8.13
N SER A 379 7.02 1.90 -8.58
CA SER A 379 5.60 1.80 -8.89
C SER A 379 5.00 0.59 -8.19
N ARG A 380 3.77 0.73 -7.72
CA ARG A 380 2.99 -0.32 -7.05
C ARG A 380 1.88 -0.82 -7.95
N LEU A 381 1.72 -2.13 -8.00
CA LEU A 381 0.61 -2.83 -8.65
C LEU A 381 -0.49 -3.19 -7.64
N PRO A 382 -1.73 -3.50 -8.09
CA PRO A 382 -2.85 -3.88 -7.22
C PRO A 382 -2.59 -5.08 -6.32
N ASN A 383 -1.78 -6.04 -6.80
CA ASN A 383 -1.40 -7.22 -6.04
C ASN A 383 -0.25 -6.96 -5.05
N ARG A 384 0.08 -5.70 -4.74
CA ARG A 384 1.21 -5.25 -3.89
C ARG A 384 2.61 -5.59 -4.42
N ALA A 385 2.73 -5.99 -5.68
CA ALA A 385 4.04 -6.02 -6.32
C ALA A 385 4.60 -4.60 -6.44
N VAL A 386 5.89 -4.44 -6.16
CA VAL A 386 6.63 -3.21 -6.37
C VAL A 386 7.67 -3.42 -7.44
N GLU A 387 7.63 -2.52 -8.43
CA GLU A 387 8.65 -2.40 -9.45
C GLU A 387 9.51 -1.19 -9.14
N VAL A 388 10.80 -1.40 -8.91
CA VAL A 388 11.78 -0.32 -8.76
C VAL A 388 12.54 -0.18 -10.08
N GLY A 389 12.38 0.98 -10.72
CA GLY A 389 13.01 1.32 -11.98
C GLY A 389 14.52 1.58 -11.85
N GLY A 390 15.28 1.09 -12.84
CA GLY A 390 16.67 1.45 -13.10
C GLY A 390 17.70 0.85 -12.13
N GLN A 391 18.49 -0.12 -12.61
CA GLN A 391 19.71 -0.56 -11.90
C GLN A 391 20.82 0.50 -11.91
N THR A 392 20.64 1.59 -12.67
CA THR A 392 21.60 2.68 -12.91
C THR A 392 21.06 4.06 -12.50
N SER A 393 19.88 4.16 -11.89
CA SER A 393 19.32 5.47 -11.55
C SER A 393 20.00 6.04 -10.31
N ARG A 394 20.47 7.31 -10.39
CA ARG A 394 20.88 8.13 -9.23
C ARG A 394 19.73 8.40 -8.23
N GLN A 395 18.59 7.71 -8.39
CA GLN A 395 17.33 7.94 -7.69
C GLN A 395 16.97 6.83 -6.71
N THR A 396 17.78 5.76 -6.63
CA THR A 396 17.61 4.66 -5.67
C THR A 396 18.88 4.54 -4.82
N ALA A 397 18.73 4.57 -3.50
CA ALA A 397 19.80 4.27 -2.56
C ALA A 397 19.35 3.21 -1.56
N VAL A 398 20.28 2.35 -1.17
CA VAL A 398 20.04 1.30 -0.16
C VAL A 398 20.99 1.56 1.00
N LEU A 399 20.41 1.75 2.19
CA LEU A 399 21.15 1.98 3.41
C LEU A 399 20.99 0.77 4.34
N PRO A 400 22.07 0.21 4.89
CA PRO A 400 21.95 -0.87 5.86
C PRO A 400 21.21 -0.38 7.11
N ASP A 401 20.41 -1.24 7.71
CA ASP A 401 19.75 -1.03 8.99
C ASP A 401 20.10 -2.20 9.91
N GLY A 402 20.35 -1.90 11.19
CA GLY A 402 20.85 -2.87 12.16
C GLY A 402 19.77 -3.80 12.73
N GLY A 403 18.59 -3.90 12.09
CA GLY A 403 17.49 -4.77 12.53
C GLY A 403 16.65 -4.24 13.71
N ALA A 404 17.10 -3.24 14.46
CA ALA A 404 16.36 -2.63 15.59
C ALA A 404 14.99 -2.03 15.20
N SER A 405 14.76 -1.86 13.91
CA SER A 405 13.50 -1.38 13.36
C SER A 405 12.48 -2.51 13.12
N LEU A 406 12.95 -3.76 12.97
CA LEU A 406 12.12 -4.96 12.90
C LEU A 406 11.62 -5.36 14.28
N GLU A 407 12.48 -5.34 15.30
CA GLU A 407 12.07 -5.66 16.68
C GLU A 407 10.89 -4.80 17.15
N ARG A 408 10.93 -3.49 16.85
CA ARG A 408 9.84 -2.56 17.19
C ARG A 408 8.56 -2.76 16.38
N ALA A 409 8.66 -3.38 15.21
CA ALA A 409 7.52 -3.65 14.34
C ALA A 409 6.91 -5.03 14.60
N ALA A 410 7.53 -5.86 15.45
CA ALA A 410 7.08 -7.20 15.73
C ALA A 410 5.80 -7.16 16.56
N ARG A 411 4.85 -8.03 16.22
CA ARG A 411 3.58 -8.20 16.94
C ARG A 411 3.58 -9.52 17.69
N PRO A 412 2.81 -9.64 18.78
CA PRO A 412 2.63 -10.91 19.47
C PRO A 412 2.07 -11.98 18.53
N LEU A 413 2.63 -13.19 18.59
CA LEU A 413 2.23 -14.33 17.74
C LEU A 413 0.76 -14.69 17.94
N ALA A 414 0.23 -14.55 19.16
CA ALA A 414 -1.17 -14.83 19.46
C ALA A 414 -2.12 -13.92 18.65
N GLU A 415 -1.86 -12.61 18.65
CA GLU A 415 -2.63 -11.62 17.88
C GLU A 415 -2.54 -11.91 16.37
N VAL A 416 -1.34 -12.23 15.90
CA VAL A 416 -1.10 -12.59 14.49
C VAL A 416 -1.85 -13.87 14.10
N ARG A 417 -1.90 -14.89 14.95
CA ARG A 417 -2.60 -16.15 14.68
C ARG A 417 -4.11 -15.94 14.63
N GLU A 418 -4.66 -15.18 15.56
CA GLU A 418 -6.09 -14.84 15.58
C GLU A 418 -6.50 -14.08 14.32
N GLU A 419 -5.71 -13.06 13.94
CA GLU A 419 -5.92 -12.31 12.69
C GLU A 419 -5.88 -13.22 11.46
N LEU A 420 -4.88 -14.09 11.35
CA LEU A 420 -4.73 -14.98 10.20
C LEU A 420 -5.81 -16.07 10.14
N ALA A 421 -6.35 -16.48 11.30
CA ALA A 421 -7.44 -17.45 11.40
C ALA A 421 -8.80 -16.86 10.99
N GLY A 422 -9.02 -15.56 11.26
CA GLY A 422 -10.24 -14.86 10.84
C GLY A 422 -10.31 -14.54 9.34
N ARG A 423 -9.22 -14.74 8.59
CA ARG A 423 -9.17 -14.45 7.16
C ARG A 423 -9.72 -15.58 6.32
N VAL A 424 -10.41 -15.22 5.24
CA VAL A 424 -10.83 -16.17 4.22
C VAL A 424 -9.65 -16.96 3.64
N PRO A 425 -9.88 -18.19 3.16
CA PRO A 425 -8.89 -18.96 2.42
C PRO A 425 -8.29 -18.12 1.29
N SER A 426 -6.97 -18.21 1.09
CA SER A 426 -6.26 -17.37 0.12
C SER A 426 -6.77 -17.54 -1.32
N ALA A 427 -7.31 -18.71 -1.65
CA ALA A 427 -7.90 -19.01 -2.96
C ALA A 427 -9.20 -18.23 -3.22
N LEU A 428 -9.92 -17.79 -2.18
CA LEU A 428 -11.20 -17.08 -2.28
C LEU A 428 -11.09 -15.59 -1.90
N GLY A 429 -10.00 -15.21 -1.23
CA GLY A 429 -9.70 -13.81 -0.93
C GLY A 429 -9.03 -13.07 -2.09
N PRO A 430 -8.77 -11.76 -1.92
CA PRO A 430 -7.99 -10.99 -2.89
C PRO A 430 -6.61 -11.62 -3.17
N ARG A 431 -6.16 -11.61 -4.44
CA ARG A 431 -4.83 -12.10 -4.84
C ARG A 431 -3.72 -11.10 -4.52
N ILE A 432 -3.60 -10.75 -3.25
CA ILE A 432 -2.64 -9.79 -2.73
C ILE A 432 -1.36 -10.53 -2.29
N ARG A 433 -0.23 -10.14 -2.87
CA ARG A 433 1.10 -10.66 -2.48
C ARG A 433 1.47 -10.18 -1.09
N ALA A 434 2.17 -11.04 -0.36
CA ALA A 434 2.56 -10.83 1.04
C ALA A 434 1.42 -10.46 2.00
N SER A 435 0.16 -10.73 1.62
CA SER A 435 -1.00 -10.53 2.51
C SER A 435 -0.88 -11.33 3.81
N ARG A 436 -0.24 -12.50 3.77
CA ARG A 436 -0.02 -13.38 4.93
C ARG A 436 1.41 -13.33 5.47
N VAL A 437 2.18 -12.29 5.13
CA VAL A 437 3.52 -12.06 5.70
C VAL A 437 3.36 -11.13 6.90
N VAL A 438 3.89 -11.57 8.03
CA VAL A 438 3.72 -10.96 9.34
C VAL A 438 5.05 -10.99 10.08
N LEU A 439 5.27 -10.01 10.95
CA LEU A 439 6.47 -9.90 11.75
C LEU A 439 6.13 -10.21 13.22
N THR A 440 6.80 -11.20 13.80
CA THR A 440 6.62 -11.63 15.20
C THR A 440 7.97 -11.83 15.85
N ALA A 441 8.03 -11.74 17.18
CA ALA A 441 9.22 -12.08 17.93
C ALA A 441 9.50 -13.59 17.82
N PHE A 442 10.74 -13.96 17.48
CA PHE A 442 11.13 -15.37 17.32
C PHE A 442 10.96 -16.17 18.60
N THR A 443 11.16 -15.55 19.77
CA THR A 443 10.98 -16.16 21.10
C THR A 443 9.57 -16.69 21.36
N GLU A 444 8.58 -16.24 20.60
CA GLU A 444 7.19 -16.68 20.72
C GLU A 444 6.86 -17.86 19.79
N VAL A 445 7.74 -18.17 18.83
CA VAL A 445 7.60 -19.30 17.90
C VAL A 445 8.17 -20.54 18.59
N ARG A 446 7.29 -21.42 19.07
CA ARG A 446 7.66 -22.71 19.68
C ARG A 446 7.61 -23.85 18.67
#